data_AF-A0A4Q5Z3Y1-F1
#
_entry.id   AF-A0A4Q5Z3Y1-F1
#
_cell.length_a   1.000
_cell.length_b   1.000
_cell.length_c   1.000
_cell.angle_alpha   90.00
_cell.angle_beta   90.00
_cell.angle_gamma   90.00
#
_symmetry.space_group_name_H-M   'P 1'
#
loop_
_entity.id
_entity.type
_entity.pdbx_description
1 polymer ?
#
loop_
_entity_poly.entity_id
_entity_poly.type
_entity_poly.pdbx_seq_one_letter_code
_entity_poly.pdbx_strand_id
1 'polypeptide(L)'
;MKIGVSPTSSTTVLHAGSQTPNAIAGDLTINGSSVLNLTTGQWNRASAGGTFTINNSGSIRIGLASSVAGFGSVVAGSNFPGGFSTISLAPGSTVEYNGPSTGIQTVFSTPVYGNLTLSNSGLGTATKQILTNLPGIAGNLSINSNTIFNIGSFTVNRSSSGGVFAMKGTARLNLTGTTGGAGLNNNFPANFGSYSFGATSTVAYLGGAQGIFGGAEYGHIELGGTGIKTAPSSLLLNGNFTKLSTTSFAHNNGLVTFKGGATQTFSSTSPIAEFYDLSNVNTVGLITANDLGVIRKLSLGNSAKLNLGGGNIYLRSRFGGTANVGILPASSQISYSGSGRFVVERFINYYQNWNLLSAPIRDAVKVRDSWQESGSTGSNGRGTQVTGPGGGNGLDQHSV
;
A
#
# COMPACT_ATOMS: atom_id res chain seq x y z
N MET A 1 39.05 25.90 -8.75
CA MET A 1 39.43 24.68 -8.01
C MET A 1 38.95 23.47 -8.80
N LYS A 2 39.87 22.61 -9.26
CA LYS A 2 39.53 21.36 -9.97
C LYS A 2 39.53 20.24 -8.93
N ILE A 3 38.39 19.97 -8.29
CA ILE A 3 38.28 18.82 -7.38
C ILE A 3 38.07 17.58 -8.25
N GLY A 4 39.17 16.96 -8.66
CA GLY A 4 39.14 15.62 -9.23
C GLY A 4 39.12 14.62 -8.08
N VAL A 5 37.96 14.04 -7.79
CA VAL A 5 37.92 12.82 -6.96
C VAL A 5 38.51 11.67 -7.77
N SER A 6 39.55 11.04 -7.22
CA SER A 6 40.40 10.05 -7.90
C SER A 6 39.59 8.85 -8.41
N PRO A 7 39.90 8.27 -9.58
CA PRO A 7 39.19 7.11 -10.13
C PRO A 7 39.43 5.79 -9.36
N THR A 8 40.41 5.73 -8.45
CA THR A 8 40.85 4.47 -7.80
C THR A 8 40.69 4.42 -6.29
N SER A 9 40.24 5.50 -5.63
CA SER A 9 39.99 5.51 -4.18
C SER A 9 38.57 6.00 -3.87
N SER A 10 37.87 5.29 -2.98
CA SER A 10 36.63 5.78 -2.38
C SER A 10 36.96 7.03 -1.57
N THR A 11 36.58 8.21 -2.08
CA THR A 11 36.81 9.48 -1.39
C THR A 11 35.47 10.12 -1.08
N THR A 12 35.26 10.48 0.19
CA THR A 12 34.14 11.35 0.56
C THR A 12 34.64 12.77 0.62
N VAL A 13 34.14 13.62 -0.28
CA VAL A 13 34.38 15.07 -0.21
C VAL A 13 33.25 15.64 0.64
N LEU A 14 33.59 16.02 1.88
CA LEU A 14 32.71 16.75 2.77
C LEU A 14 32.94 18.25 2.57
N HIS A 15 31.90 18.98 2.19
CA HIS A 15 31.94 20.43 2.27
C HIS A 15 31.41 20.89 3.64
N ALA A 16 32.31 21.04 4.61
CA ALA A 16 32.03 21.65 5.90
C ALA A 16 32.35 23.15 5.79
N GLY A 17 31.34 24.01 5.57
CA GLY A 17 31.57 25.44 5.35
C GLY A 17 30.29 26.22 5.03
N SER A 18 30.38 27.55 5.21
CA SER A 18 29.29 28.53 5.16
C SER A 18 28.36 28.38 3.96
N GLN A 19 27.09 28.71 4.18
CA GLN A 19 25.97 28.79 3.24
C GLN A 19 26.21 29.67 1.99
N THR A 20 27.36 30.31 1.86
CA THR A 20 27.76 31.06 0.66
C THR A 20 28.27 30.09 -0.40
N PRO A 21 27.66 30.02 -1.60
CA PRO A 21 28.03 29.03 -2.59
C PRO A 21 29.45 29.29 -3.10
N ASN A 22 30.27 28.24 -3.10
CA ASN A 22 31.54 28.28 -3.82
C ASN A 22 31.25 28.31 -5.31
N ALA A 23 31.55 29.45 -5.94
CA ALA A 23 31.34 29.67 -7.38
C ALA A 23 32.17 28.69 -8.21
N ILE A 24 31.56 27.56 -8.59
CA ILE A 24 32.19 26.62 -9.52
C ILE A 24 32.25 27.30 -10.90
N ALA A 25 33.45 27.53 -11.42
CA ALA A 25 33.66 28.14 -12.73
C ALA A 25 33.69 27.13 -13.90
N GLY A 26 33.90 25.84 -13.62
CA GLY A 26 34.08 24.77 -14.62
C GLY A 26 33.16 23.56 -14.40
N ASP A 27 33.53 22.43 -15.01
CA ASP A 27 32.80 21.18 -14.84
C ASP A 27 32.97 20.61 -13.42
N LEU A 28 31.96 19.88 -12.97
CA LEU A 28 31.99 19.10 -11.74
C LEU A 28 31.78 17.64 -12.09
N THR A 29 32.78 16.80 -11.83
CA THR A 29 32.70 15.36 -12.11
C THR A 29 32.95 14.55 -10.84
N ILE A 30 32.02 13.63 -10.52
CA ILE A 30 32.16 12.65 -9.45
C ILE A 30 32.49 11.30 -10.08
N ASN A 31 33.63 10.71 -9.69
CA ASN A 31 34.18 9.47 -10.25
C ASN A 31 34.36 8.38 -9.18
N GLY A 32 34.45 7.14 -9.64
CA GLY A 32 34.66 5.97 -8.77
C GLY A 32 33.56 5.86 -7.72
N SER A 33 33.82 5.17 -6.62
CA SER A 33 32.88 5.07 -5.48
C SER A 33 32.86 6.33 -4.60
N SER A 34 33.22 7.50 -5.15
CA SER A 34 33.31 8.75 -4.39
C SER A 34 31.93 9.31 -4.05
N VAL A 35 31.85 9.98 -2.89
CA VAL A 35 30.62 10.62 -2.41
C VAL A 35 30.87 12.12 -2.26
N LEU A 36 30.11 12.93 -2.99
CA LEU A 36 29.98 14.35 -2.70
C LEU A 36 28.88 14.55 -1.65
N ASN A 37 29.24 15.02 -0.46
CA ASN A 37 28.29 15.24 0.62
C ASN A 37 27.97 16.73 0.79
N LEU A 38 26.78 17.12 0.35
CA LEU A 38 26.18 18.45 0.52
C LEU A 38 25.06 18.40 1.57
N THR A 39 25.20 17.66 2.66
CA THR A 39 24.13 17.65 3.69
C THR A 39 23.95 19.03 4.34
N THR A 40 25.03 19.81 4.48
CA THR A 40 25.05 21.11 5.15
C THR A 40 25.51 22.28 4.26
N GLY A 41 25.85 22.02 2.99
CA GLY A 41 26.41 23.01 2.06
C GLY A 41 25.70 23.02 0.71
N GLN A 42 26.13 23.87 -0.21
CA GLN A 42 25.57 23.96 -1.57
C GLN A 42 26.65 24.28 -2.59
N TRP A 43 26.54 23.73 -3.79
CA TRP A 43 27.48 23.94 -4.90
C TRP A 43 26.73 24.40 -6.14
N ASN A 44 26.61 25.73 -6.30
CA ASN A 44 25.99 26.35 -7.46
C ASN A 44 27.04 27.11 -8.27
N ARG A 45 26.86 27.14 -9.59
CA ARG A 45 27.66 28.02 -10.46
C ARG A 45 27.18 29.46 -10.33
N ALA A 46 28.12 30.40 -10.32
CA ALA A 46 27.79 31.84 -10.33
C ALA A 46 27.20 32.30 -11.68
N SER A 47 27.56 31.62 -12.77
CA SER A 47 27.02 31.82 -14.12
C SER A 47 26.69 30.49 -14.79
N ALA A 48 25.63 30.47 -15.60
CA ALA A 48 25.22 29.30 -16.35
C ALA A 48 26.35 28.80 -17.26
N GLY A 49 26.66 27.50 -17.22
CA GLY A 49 27.71 26.91 -18.05
C GLY A 49 28.16 25.53 -17.57
N GLY A 50 29.07 24.90 -18.31
CA GLY A 50 29.73 23.65 -17.91
C GLY A 50 28.79 22.45 -17.72
N THR A 51 29.37 21.37 -17.21
CA THR A 51 28.72 20.06 -17.03
C THR A 51 28.83 19.58 -15.59
N PHE A 52 27.71 19.13 -15.02
CA PHE A 52 27.69 18.33 -13.80
C PHE A 52 27.55 16.85 -14.15
N THR A 53 28.57 16.06 -13.85
CA THR A 53 28.65 14.64 -14.17
C THR A 53 28.78 13.80 -12.90
N ILE A 54 27.97 12.75 -12.78
CA ILE A 54 28.19 11.67 -11.82
C ILE A 54 28.35 10.37 -12.61
N ASN A 55 29.57 9.82 -12.62
CA ASN A 55 29.85 8.56 -13.29
C ASN A 55 29.35 7.36 -12.48
N ASN A 56 29.40 6.16 -13.07
CA ASN A 56 28.98 4.93 -12.41
C ASN A 56 29.70 4.77 -11.06
N SER A 57 28.95 4.28 -10.05
CA SER A 57 29.37 4.17 -8.64
C SER A 57 29.57 5.48 -7.89
N GLY A 58 29.63 6.62 -8.59
CA GLY A 58 29.69 7.94 -7.97
C GLY A 58 28.36 8.29 -7.30
N SER A 59 28.43 9.03 -6.20
CA SER A 59 27.24 9.42 -5.44
C SER A 59 27.27 10.88 -5.00
N ILE A 60 26.10 11.49 -4.92
CA ILE A 60 25.88 12.76 -4.23
C ILE A 60 24.83 12.58 -3.15
N ARG A 61 25.06 13.17 -1.98
CA ARG A 61 24.10 13.25 -0.87
C ARG A 61 23.75 14.71 -0.62
N ILE A 62 22.47 15.04 -0.63
CA ILE A 62 21.97 16.41 -0.49
C ILE A 62 20.95 16.51 0.65
N GLY A 63 21.17 17.44 1.58
CA GLY A 63 20.43 17.49 2.85
C GLY A 63 19.62 18.76 3.11
N LEU A 64 19.71 19.79 2.26
CA LEU A 64 19.01 21.05 2.49
C LEU A 64 17.72 21.12 1.67
N ALA A 65 16.73 21.83 2.23
CA ALA A 65 15.43 22.07 1.61
C ALA A 65 15.43 23.26 0.63
N SER A 66 16.55 23.95 0.43
CA SER A 66 16.75 24.91 -0.66
C SER A 66 18.23 25.26 -0.77
N SER A 67 18.68 25.63 -1.97
CA SER A 67 19.83 26.51 -2.12
C SER A 67 19.53 27.90 -1.53
N VAL A 68 20.57 28.58 -1.07
CA VAL A 68 20.48 29.97 -0.59
C VAL A 68 20.25 30.90 -1.78
N ALA A 69 19.24 31.76 -1.68
CA ALA A 69 18.91 32.75 -2.71
C ALA A 69 20.04 33.78 -2.89
N GLY A 70 20.18 34.30 -4.11
CA GLY A 70 21.11 35.40 -4.43
C GLY A 70 22.41 35.02 -5.14
N PHE A 71 22.67 33.73 -5.38
CA PHE A 71 23.88 33.28 -6.09
C PHE A 71 23.64 32.05 -6.97
N GLY A 72 23.78 32.24 -8.28
CA GLY A 72 23.63 31.18 -9.28
C GLY A 72 22.19 30.78 -9.59
N SER A 73 22.00 29.84 -10.53
CA SER A 73 20.68 29.25 -10.78
C SER A 73 20.34 28.27 -9.66
N VAL A 74 19.54 28.73 -8.70
CA VAL A 74 19.10 27.94 -7.55
C VAL A 74 18.09 26.86 -7.97
N VAL A 75 18.20 25.69 -7.34
CA VAL A 75 17.17 24.66 -7.42
C VAL A 75 16.18 24.88 -6.29
N ALA A 76 14.95 25.27 -6.60
CA ALA A 76 13.94 25.49 -5.57
C ALA A 76 13.65 24.20 -4.80
N GLY A 77 13.60 24.28 -3.47
CA GLY A 77 13.25 23.13 -2.63
C GLY A 77 14.38 22.12 -2.39
N SER A 78 15.59 22.34 -2.92
CA SER A 78 16.73 21.44 -2.75
C SER A 78 18.06 22.17 -2.92
N ASN A 79 19.15 21.63 -2.36
CA ASN A 79 20.50 22.06 -2.67
C ASN A 79 21.21 21.18 -3.70
N PHE A 80 20.46 20.59 -4.63
CA PHE A 80 21.03 19.96 -5.81
C PHE A 80 21.89 20.97 -6.60
N PRO A 81 23.08 20.61 -7.10
CA PRO A 81 23.97 21.54 -7.79
C PRO A 81 23.31 22.28 -8.95
N GLY A 82 23.24 23.60 -8.86
CA GLY A 82 22.56 24.47 -9.82
C GLY A 82 23.49 25.26 -10.74
N GLY A 83 22.95 25.73 -11.86
CA GLY A 83 23.65 26.59 -12.83
C GLY A 83 24.51 25.86 -13.88
N PHE A 84 24.42 24.53 -13.96
CA PHE A 84 25.08 23.75 -15.01
C PHE A 84 24.24 23.70 -16.28
N SER A 85 24.86 23.90 -17.45
CA SER A 85 24.17 23.78 -18.75
C SER A 85 23.83 22.33 -19.09
N THR A 86 24.67 21.40 -18.63
CA THR A 86 24.50 19.97 -18.86
C THR A 86 24.55 19.22 -17.53
N ILE A 87 23.63 18.29 -17.33
CA ILE A 87 23.65 17.37 -16.19
C ILE A 87 23.65 15.94 -16.74
N SER A 88 24.69 15.18 -16.42
CA SER A 88 24.92 13.82 -16.92
C SER A 88 25.07 12.85 -15.75
N LEU A 89 24.02 12.09 -15.45
CA LEU A 89 24.03 11.08 -14.39
C LEU A 89 24.09 9.69 -15.02
N ALA A 90 25.20 8.96 -14.81
CA ALA A 90 25.34 7.61 -15.34
C ALA A 90 24.33 6.65 -14.69
N PRO A 91 23.87 5.58 -15.37
CA PRO A 91 22.86 4.66 -14.84
C PRO A 91 23.20 4.03 -13.48
N GLY A 92 24.50 3.81 -13.19
CA GLY A 92 24.98 3.29 -11.91
C GLY A 92 25.37 4.35 -10.88
N SER A 93 25.17 5.64 -11.16
CA SER A 93 25.38 6.72 -10.18
C SER A 93 24.27 6.76 -9.13
N THR A 94 24.43 7.47 -8.02
CA THR A 94 23.36 7.66 -7.02
C THR A 94 23.17 9.13 -6.63
N VAL A 95 21.92 9.59 -6.65
CA VAL A 95 21.53 10.84 -5.98
C VAL A 95 20.69 10.50 -4.76
N GLU A 96 21.16 10.92 -3.59
CA GLU A 96 20.47 10.73 -2.32
C GLU A 96 19.91 12.05 -1.78
N TYR A 97 18.57 12.16 -1.75
CA TYR A 97 17.85 13.23 -1.07
C TYR A 97 17.69 12.88 0.41
N ASN A 98 18.58 13.41 1.24
CA ASN A 98 18.74 13.11 2.66
C ASN A 98 18.33 14.29 3.56
N GLY A 99 17.34 15.09 3.16
CA GLY A 99 16.86 16.21 3.98
C GLY A 99 16.27 15.78 5.34
N PRO A 100 16.38 16.61 6.39
CA PRO A 100 15.86 16.30 7.72
C PRO A 100 14.32 16.28 7.75
N SER A 101 13.75 15.97 8.91
CA SER A 101 12.30 15.93 9.15
C SER A 101 11.61 17.30 9.17
N THR A 102 12.39 18.39 9.23
CA THR A 102 11.87 19.75 9.18
C THR A 102 11.75 20.24 7.73
N GLY A 103 10.52 20.46 7.27
CA GLY A 103 10.21 20.97 5.93
C GLY A 103 10.11 19.89 4.84
N ILE A 104 9.93 20.34 3.60
CA ILE A 104 9.79 19.49 2.42
C ILE A 104 10.99 19.69 1.52
N GLN A 105 11.67 18.60 1.14
CA GLN A 105 12.74 18.64 0.14
C GLN A 105 12.19 18.23 -1.22
N THR A 106 12.40 19.05 -2.24
CA THR A 106 11.92 18.80 -3.61
C THR A 106 12.97 18.06 -4.40
N VAL A 107 12.59 16.94 -5.02
CA VAL A 107 13.41 16.19 -5.96
C VAL A 107 13.48 16.97 -7.27
N PHE A 108 14.69 17.20 -7.78
CA PHE A 108 14.93 18.03 -8.94
C PHE A 108 14.50 17.30 -10.21
N SER A 109 13.67 17.94 -11.03
CA SER A 109 12.95 17.24 -12.10
C SER A 109 13.61 17.26 -13.47
N THR A 110 14.83 17.79 -13.58
CA THR A 110 15.50 17.94 -14.89
C THR A 110 16.34 16.73 -15.31
N PRO A 111 17.15 16.09 -14.44
CA PRO A 111 17.99 14.99 -14.87
C PRO A 111 17.25 13.65 -14.94
N VAL A 112 17.66 12.79 -15.87
CA VAL A 112 17.41 11.35 -15.76
C VAL A 112 18.33 10.83 -14.66
N TYR A 113 17.76 10.25 -13.62
CA TYR A 113 18.55 9.74 -12.50
C TYR A 113 19.23 8.42 -12.87
N GLY A 114 20.43 8.16 -12.32
CA GLY A 114 20.94 6.80 -12.19
C GLY A 114 20.08 6.05 -11.17
N ASN A 115 20.57 5.94 -9.95
CA ASN A 115 19.76 5.56 -8.79
C ASN A 115 19.22 6.81 -8.08
N LEU A 116 17.96 6.77 -7.67
CA LEU A 116 17.34 7.79 -6.82
C LEU A 116 17.05 7.19 -5.44
N THR A 117 17.68 7.77 -4.41
CA THR A 117 17.47 7.37 -3.02
C THR A 117 16.85 8.53 -2.24
N LEU A 118 15.78 8.25 -1.52
CA LEU A 118 15.11 9.18 -0.63
C LEU A 118 15.32 8.72 0.81
N SER A 119 15.88 9.56 1.65
CA SER A 119 16.25 9.25 3.03
C SER A 119 15.95 10.41 3.98
N ASN A 120 16.18 10.15 5.26
CA ASN A 120 15.98 11.10 6.34
C ASN A 120 17.25 11.16 7.20
N SER A 121 17.80 12.37 7.36
CA SER A 121 18.98 12.64 8.20
C SER A 121 18.65 13.01 9.64
N GLY A 122 17.37 13.22 9.98
CA GLY A 122 16.93 13.70 11.29
C GLY A 122 16.06 12.70 12.06
N LEU A 123 15.68 13.10 13.28
CA LEU A 123 14.70 12.39 14.11
C LEU A 123 13.29 12.68 13.57
N GLY A 124 12.45 11.65 13.41
CA GLY A 124 11.08 11.78 12.89
C GLY A 124 10.95 11.35 11.44
N THR A 125 10.00 11.94 10.69
CA THR A 125 9.71 11.58 9.29
C THR A 125 10.02 12.75 8.35
N ALA A 126 10.77 12.51 7.28
CA ALA A 126 11.09 13.54 6.29
C ALA A 126 10.22 13.41 5.04
N THR A 127 9.71 14.54 4.53
CA THR A 127 8.91 14.57 3.30
C THR A 127 9.77 14.99 2.11
N LYS A 128 9.69 14.17 1.05
CA LYS A 128 10.26 14.44 -0.27
C LYS A 128 9.13 14.61 -1.27
N GLN A 129 9.23 15.53 -2.20
CA GLN A 129 8.21 15.74 -3.23
C GLN A 129 8.78 15.91 -4.63
N ILE A 130 7.95 15.71 -5.65
CA ILE A 130 8.21 16.21 -7.02
C ILE A 130 7.12 17.21 -7.40
N LEU A 131 7.49 18.18 -8.24
CA LEU A 131 6.59 19.24 -8.72
C LEU A 131 6.29 19.13 -10.23
N THR A 132 6.85 18.12 -10.89
CA THR A 132 6.55 17.72 -12.27
C THR A 132 6.97 16.26 -12.46
N ASN A 133 6.62 15.66 -13.61
CA ASN A 133 7.05 14.31 -13.97
C ASN A 133 8.58 14.26 -14.03
N LEU A 134 9.17 13.23 -13.43
CA LEU A 134 10.59 12.97 -13.65
C LEU A 134 10.77 12.41 -15.08
N PRO A 135 11.82 12.84 -15.81
CA PRO A 135 12.10 12.37 -17.17
C PRO A 135 12.46 10.88 -17.20
N GLY A 136 12.93 10.34 -16.07
CA GLY A 136 13.07 8.92 -15.84
C GLY A 136 14.14 8.58 -14.81
N ILE A 137 14.17 7.31 -14.42
CA ILE A 137 15.21 6.71 -13.59
C ILE A 137 15.83 5.57 -14.41
N ALA A 138 17.15 5.57 -14.61
CA ALA A 138 17.87 4.51 -15.32
C ALA A 138 18.27 3.34 -14.40
N GLY A 139 18.35 3.58 -13.10
CA GLY A 139 18.69 2.65 -12.02
C GLY A 139 17.52 2.39 -11.07
N ASN A 140 17.82 2.21 -9.79
CA ASN A 140 16.85 1.85 -8.77
C ASN A 140 16.18 3.09 -8.16
N LEU A 141 14.96 2.90 -7.64
CA LEU A 141 14.28 3.86 -6.77
C LEU A 141 14.22 3.26 -5.36
N SER A 142 14.75 3.98 -4.37
CA SER A 142 14.71 3.56 -2.96
C SER A 142 14.09 4.64 -2.09
N ILE A 143 13.05 4.27 -1.33
CA ILE A 143 12.48 5.10 -0.26
C ILE A 143 12.87 4.46 1.06
N ASN A 144 13.80 5.08 1.79
CA ASN A 144 14.28 4.59 3.07
C ASN A 144 13.27 4.83 4.20
N SER A 145 13.53 4.23 5.35
CA SER A 145 12.68 4.34 6.54
C SER A 145 12.45 5.79 6.94
N ASN A 146 11.30 6.03 7.54
CA ASN A 146 10.89 7.36 8.02
C ASN A 146 10.96 8.44 6.93
N THR A 147 10.65 8.08 5.69
CA THR A 147 10.61 9.00 4.55
C THR A 147 9.25 8.89 3.86
N ILE A 148 8.61 10.03 3.65
CA ILE A 148 7.42 10.16 2.80
C ILE A 148 7.89 10.64 1.43
N PHE A 149 7.57 9.90 0.38
CA PHE A 149 7.66 10.40 -0.98
C PHE A 149 6.26 10.79 -1.46
N ASN A 150 6.03 12.09 -1.60
CA ASN A 150 4.81 12.63 -2.17
C ASN A 150 5.01 12.94 -3.65
N ILE A 151 4.49 12.07 -4.52
CA ILE A 151 4.60 12.31 -5.96
C ILE A 151 3.39 13.06 -6.53
N GLY A 152 2.40 13.40 -5.71
CA GLY A 152 1.23 14.12 -6.16
C GLY A 152 0.57 13.43 -7.35
N SER A 153 0.29 14.19 -8.41
CA SER A 153 -0.27 13.71 -9.68
C SER A 153 0.80 13.29 -10.70
N PHE A 154 2.08 13.43 -10.36
CA PHE A 154 3.21 13.24 -11.26
C PHE A 154 3.71 11.80 -11.27
N THR A 155 4.58 11.49 -12.24
CA THR A 155 5.16 10.15 -12.43
C THR A 155 6.63 10.10 -12.06
N VAL A 156 7.04 8.96 -11.48
CA VAL A 156 8.43 8.59 -11.22
C VAL A 156 8.71 7.20 -11.79
N ASN A 157 8.80 7.15 -13.11
CA ASN A 157 8.98 5.88 -13.82
C ASN A 157 10.44 5.59 -14.10
N ARG A 158 10.77 4.30 -14.20
CA ARG A 158 12.05 3.89 -14.78
C ARG A 158 12.03 4.13 -16.29
N SER A 159 13.14 4.59 -16.85
CA SER A 159 13.27 4.92 -18.29
C SER A 159 13.17 3.68 -19.19
N SER A 160 13.51 2.50 -18.65
CA SER A 160 13.41 1.21 -19.33
C SER A 160 13.10 0.12 -18.31
N SER A 161 12.51 -1.00 -18.75
CA SER A 161 12.22 -2.14 -17.88
C SER A 161 13.49 -2.62 -17.14
N GLY A 162 13.38 -2.89 -15.83
CA GLY A 162 14.46 -3.45 -15.02
C GLY A 162 14.58 -2.81 -13.63
N GLY A 163 15.70 -3.03 -12.94
CA GLY A 163 15.93 -2.44 -11.60
C GLY A 163 14.91 -2.82 -10.53
N VAL A 164 15.00 -2.12 -9.41
CA VAL A 164 14.20 -2.36 -8.20
C VAL A 164 13.55 -1.06 -7.75
N PHE A 165 12.24 -1.11 -7.46
CA PHE A 165 11.58 -0.13 -6.62
C PHE A 165 11.47 -0.68 -5.19
N ALA A 166 12.21 -0.09 -4.26
CA ALA A 166 12.28 -0.51 -2.88
C ALA A 166 11.67 0.53 -1.92
N MET A 167 10.87 0.07 -0.97
CA MET A 167 10.37 0.85 0.17
C MET A 167 10.75 0.15 1.46
N LYS A 168 11.54 0.78 2.31
CA LYS A 168 11.91 0.22 3.63
C LYS A 168 10.73 0.32 4.61
N GLY A 169 10.84 -0.37 5.76
CA GLY A 169 9.82 -0.25 6.82
C GLY A 169 9.63 1.22 7.23
N THR A 170 8.41 1.61 7.57
CA THR A 170 7.97 2.99 7.85
C THR A 170 8.12 4.01 6.69
N ALA A 171 8.62 3.61 5.52
CA ALA A 171 8.60 4.45 4.33
C ALA A 171 7.16 4.60 3.82
N ARG A 172 6.85 5.74 3.20
CA ARG A 172 5.51 6.02 2.66
C ARG A 172 5.57 6.59 1.25
N LEU A 173 4.69 6.14 0.37
CA LEU A 173 4.48 6.69 -0.98
C LEU A 173 3.05 7.22 -1.07
N ASN A 174 2.89 8.50 -1.42
CA ASN A 174 1.57 9.11 -1.64
C ASN A 174 1.31 9.30 -3.14
N LEU A 175 0.17 8.78 -3.60
CA LEU A 175 -0.28 8.76 -4.99
C LEU A 175 -1.61 9.50 -5.13
N THR A 176 -1.64 10.65 -5.80
CA THR A 176 -2.90 11.35 -6.13
C THR A 176 -3.22 11.35 -7.62
N GLY A 177 -2.28 10.93 -8.47
CA GLY A 177 -2.42 10.91 -9.92
C GLY A 177 -3.17 9.68 -10.44
N THR A 178 -3.79 9.84 -11.60
CA THR A 178 -4.61 8.81 -12.25
C THR A 178 -4.05 8.38 -13.61
N THR A 179 -2.82 8.75 -13.95
CA THR A 179 -2.23 8.49 -15.26
C THR A 179 -0.73 8.23 -15.18
N GLY A 180 -0.20 7.49 -16.16
CA GLY A 180 1.23 7.34 -16.40
C GLY A 180 1.96 6.37 -15.47
N GLY A 181 1.25 5.68 -14.57
CA GLY A 181 1.81 4.66 -13.69
C GLY A 181 1.66 3.22 -14.19
N ALA A 182 2.08 2.28 -13.35
CA ALA A 182 2.14 0.84 -13.62
C ALA A 182 0.79 0.13 -13.54
N GLY A 183 -0.25 0.76 -13.01
CA GLY A 183 -1.59 0.17 -12.95
C GLY A 183 -2.64 1.04 -13.61
N LEU A 184 -3.83 0.46 -13.76
CA LEU A 184 -4.96 1.13 -14.41
C LEU A 184 -5.30 2.43 -13.69
N ASN A 185 -5.38 3.53 -14.42
CA ASN A 185 -5.75 4.85 -13.88
C ASN A 185 -4.96 5.26 -12.62
N ASN A 186 -3.65 5.00 -12.56
CA ASN A 186 -2.82 5.41 -11.43
C ASN A 186 -1.49 6.02 -11.88
N ASN A 187 -0.74 6.59 -10.93
CA ASN A 187 0.64 7.06 -11.11
C ASN A 187 1.65 6.24 -10.29
N PHE A 188 1.35 4.97 -9.98
CA PHE A 188 2.28 4.08 -9.28
C PHE A 188 3.55 3.87 -10.13
N PRO A 189 4.77 3.88 -9.56
CA PRO A 189 6.02 3.81 -10.34
C PRO A 189 6.09 2.63 -11.32
N ALA A 190 6.25 2.93 -12.61
CA ALA A 190 6.27 1.96 -13.71
C ALA A 190 7.68 1.54 -14.14
N ASN A 191 7.73 0.46 -14.93
CA ASN A 191 8.92 -0.12 -15.57
C ASN A 191 9.98 -0.68 -14.61
N PHE A 192 9.66 -0.90 -13.34
CA PHE A 192 10.55 -1.61 -12.43
C PHE A 192 10.41 -3.12 -12.60
N GLY A 193 11.54 -3.83 -12.64
CA GLY A 193 11.57 -5.29 -12.81
C GLY A 193 11.20 -6.05 -11.53
N SER A 194 11.36 -5.41 -10.37
CA SER A 194 10.92 -5.96 -9.08
C SER A 194 10.53 -4.86 -8.09
N TYR A 195 9.69 -5.25 -7.13
CA TYR A 195 9.15 -4.40 -6.08
C TYR A 195 9.45 -5.03 -4.71
N SER A 196 10.10 -4.28 -3.82
CA SER A 196 10.52 -4.78 -2.49
C SER A 196 10.03 -3.84 -1.39
N PHE A 197 8.95 -4.21 -0.73
CA PHE A 197 8.30 -3.38 0.28
C PHE A 197 8.43 -3.99 1.68
N GLY A 198 8.93 -3.21 2.63
CA GLY A 198 8.97 -3.60 4.03
C GLY A 198 7.55 -3.75 4.59
N ALA A 199 7.35 -4.69 5.52
CA ALA A 199 6.03 -5.01 6.08
C ALA A 199 5.29 -3.81 6.71
N THR A 200 6.04 -2.79 7.16
CA THR A 200 5.52 -1.55 7.75
C THR A 200 5.61 -0.32 6.82
N SER A 201 6.01 -0.51 5.56
CA SER A 201 5.92 0.56 4.55
C SER A 201 4.46 0.84 4.20
N THR A 202 4.13 2.02 3.66
CA THR A 202 2.75 2.35 3.27
C THR A 202 2.68 2.89 1.84
N VAL A 203 1.81 2.31 1.02
CA VAL A 203 1.41 2.92 -0.26
C VAL A 203 0.01 3.50 -0.10
N ALA A 204 -0.13 4.79 -0.33
CA ALA A 204 -1.39 5.51 -0.17
C ALA A 204 -1.94 5.97 -1.52
N TYR A 205 -3.10 5.42 -1.88
CA TYR A 205 -3.88 5.76 -3.07
C TYR A 205 -4.92 6.83 -2.71
N LEU A 206 -4.54 8.09 -2.90
CA LEU A 206 -5.22 9.28 -2.39
C LEU A 206 -5.90 10.11 -3.50
N GLY A 207 -5.82 9.68 -4.76
CA GLY A 207 -6.36 10.40 -5.92
C GLY A 207 -7.87 10.19 -6.13
N GLY A 208 -8.32 10.42 -7.36
CA GLY A 208 -9.63 10.00 -7.86
C GLY A 208 -9.71 8.49 -8.08
N ALA A 209 -10.44 8.02 -9.10
CA ALA A 209 -10.48 6.60 -9.42
C ALA A 209 -9.06 6.07 -9.75
N GLN A 210 -8.64 5.01 -9.05
CA GLN A 210 -7.29 4.44 -9.17
C GLN A 210 -7.35 2.91 -9.10
N GLY A 211 -6.69 2.24 -10.03
CA GLY A 211 -6.36 0.82 -9.89
C GLY A 211 -5.19 0.64 -8.93
N ILE A 212 -5.30 -0.30 -8.00
CA ILE A 212 -4.22 -0.72 -7.13
C ILE A 212 -3.27 -1.59 -7.95
N PHE A 213 -1.98 -1.28 -7.96
CA PHE A 213 -0.99 -2.07 -8.69
C PHE A 213 -0.87 -3.49 -8.10
N GLY A 214 -1.01 -4.53 -8.93
CA GLY A 214 -1.03 -5.93 -8.47
C GLY A 214 0.33 -6.65 -8.50
N GLY A 215 1.39 -6.03 -9.01
CA GLY A 215 2.71 -6.67 -9.12
C GLY A 215 3.59 -6.58 -7.87
N ALA A 216 3.04 -6.14 -6.73
CA ALA A 216 3.78 -5.96 -5.49
C ALA A 216 3.11 -6.65 -4.30
N GLU A 217 3.93 -7.15 -3.37
CA GLU A 217 3.46 -7.49 -2.02
C GLU A 217 3.54 -6.24 -1.14
N TYR A 218 2.41 -5.76 -0.64
CA TYR A 218 2.37 -4.50 0.11
C TYR A 218 2.71 -4.70 1.58
N GLY A 219 3.38 -3.70 2.18
CA GLY A 219 3.36 -3.52 3.63
C GLY A 219 1.95 -3.12 4.05
N HIS A 220 1.67 -1.82 4.07
CA HIS A 220 0.36 -1.25 4.32
C HIS A 220 -0.20 -0.67 3.01
N ILE A 221 -1.52 -0.79 2.85
CA ILE A 221 -2.27 -0.02 1.86
C ILE A 221 -3.18 0.94 2.59
N GLU A 222 -3.15 2.19 2.13
CA GLU A 222 -4.12 3.21 2.50
C GLU A 222 -4.91 3.64 1.26
N LEU A 223 -6.23 3.57 1.36
CA LEU A 223 -7.15 4.02 0.32
C LEU A 223 -7.85 5.28 0.82
N GLY A 224 -7.77 6.38 0.07
CA GLY A 224 -8.40 7.64 0.44
C GLY A 224 -8.81 8.46 -0.79
N GLY A 225 -8.99 9.75 -0.60
CA GLY A 225 -9.39 10.65 -1.68
C GLY A 225 -10.83 10.40 -2.15
N THR A 226 -11.02 10.40 -3.48
CA THR A 226 -12.34 10.24 -4.10
C THR A 226 -12.34 9.06 -5.09
N GLY A 227 -13.52 8.71 -5.60
CA GLY A 227 -13.66 7.70 -6.65
C GLY A 227 -13.51 6.25 -6.18
N ILE A 228 -13.37 5.35 -7.14
CA ILE A 228 -13.28 3.90 -6.92
C ILE A 228 -11.81 3.48 -6.93
N LYS A 229 -11.41 2.76 -5.88
CA LYS A 229 -10.12 2.07 -5.78
C LYS A 229 -10.29 0.62 -6.20
N THR A 230 -9.79 0.27 -7.37
CA THR A 230 -10.00 -1.05 -7.97
C THR A 230 -8.85 -1.99 -7.64
N ALA A 231 -9.14 -3.08 -6.95
CA ALA A 231 -8.16 -4.11 -6.65
C ALA A 231 -7.70 -4.85 -7.92
N PRO A 232 -6.45 -5.37 -7.93
CA PRO A 232 -6.01 -6.36 -8.93
C PRO A 232 -6.71 -7.71 -8.71
N SER A 233 -6.48 -8.67 -9.61
CA SER A 233 -6.95 -10.05 -9.45
C SER A 233 -6.36 -10.76 -8.22
N SER A 234 -5.17 -10.36 -7.78
CA SER A 234 -4.52 -10.83 -6.56
C SER A 234 -3.85 -9.67 -5.84
N LEU A 235 -4.27 -9.40 -4.60
CA LEU A 235 -3.71 -8.38 -3.73
C LEU A 235 -3.11 -9.02 -2.47
N LEU A 236 -1.80 -8.87 -2.30
CA LEU A 236 -1.06 -9.47 -1.20
C LEU A 236 -0.64 -8.40 -0.18
N LEU A 237 -0.95 -8.64 1.10
CA LEU A 237 -0.72 -7.70 2.20
C LEU A 237 0.09 -8.37 3.32
N ASN A 238 1.27 -7.82 3.59
CA ASN A 238 2.13 -8.13 4.74
C ASN A 238 1.81 -7.26 5.97
N GLY A 239 1.01 -6.21 5.81
CA GLY A 239 0.61 -5.26 6.85
C GLY A 239 -0.84 -4.78 6.71
N ASN A 240 -1.18 -3.63 7.27
CA ASN A 240 -2.56 -3.16 7.42
C ASN A 240 -3.25 -2.79 6.10
N PHE A 241 -4.57 -2.94 6.09
CA PHE A 241 -5.45 -2.37 5.07
C PHE A 241 -6.29 -1.27 5.72
N THR A 242 -6.18 -0.06 5.21
CA THR A 242 -6.91 1.10 5.75
C THR A 242 -7.66 1.81 4.64
N LYS A 243 -8.99 1.85 4.74
CA LYS A 243 -9.83 2.64 3.85
C LYS A 243 -10.36 3.88 4.58
N LEU A 244 -9.73 5.01 4.28
CA LEU A 244 -10.09 6.34 4.73
C LEU A 244 -11.22 6.92 3.86
N SER A 245 -12.00 7.85 4.42
CA SER A 245 -12.99 8.66 3.70
C SER A 245 -14.09 7.87 2.97
N THR A 246 -14.92 8.58 2.22
CA THR A 246 -16.04 8.03 1.44
C THR A 246 -15.62 7.40 0.11
N THR A 247 -14.32 7.20 -0.13
CA THR A 247 -13.81 6.43 -1.28
C THR A 247 -14.50 5.06 -1.38
N SER A 248 -14.59 4.46 -2.56
CA SER A 248 -15.16 3.11 -2.73
C SER A 248 -14.07 2.09 -3.05
N PHE A 249 -14.21 0.86 -2.56
CA PHE A 249 -13.31 -0.24 -2.91
C PHE A 249 -14.02 -1.20 -3.85
N ALA A 250 -13.45 -1.41 -5.04
CA ALA A 250 -13.93 -2.41 -6.00
C ALA A 250 -12.98 -3.61 -6.01
N HIS A 251 -13.44 -4.74 -5.49
CA HIS A 251 -12.66 -5.98 -5.39
C HIS A 251 -12.29 -6.63 -6.75
N ASN A 252 -12.95 -6.22 -7.85
CA ASN A 252 -12.66 -6.71 -9.22
C ASN A 252 -12.61 -8.24 -9.34
N ASN A 253 -13.53 -8.93 -8.67
CA ASN A 253 -13.59 -10.40 -8.54
C ASN A 253 -12.25 -11.06 -8.14
N GLY A 254 -11.35 -10.33 -7.48
CA GLY A 254 -10.03 -10.79 -7.10
C GLY A 254 -9.91 -11.34 -5.68
N LEU A 255 -8.75 -11.92 -5.39
CA LEU A 255 -8.36 -12.42 -4.08
C LEU A 255 -7.56 -11.35 -3.32
N VAL A 256 -7.97 -11.06 -2.08
CA VAL A 256 -7.17 -10.29 -1.12
C VAL A 256 -6.65 -11.24 -0.05
N THR A 257 -5.32 -11.24 0.16
CA THR A 257 -4.65 -12.13 1.13
C THR A 257 -3.88 -11.33 2.19
N PHE A 258 -4.25 -11.52 3.45
CA PHE A 258 -3.50 -11.04 4.62
C PHE A 258 -2.52 -12.13 5.06
N LYS A 259 -1.21 -11.87 4.97
CA LYS A 259 -0.13 -12.86 5.18
C LYS A 259 1.06 -12.35 6.02
N GLY A 260 0.86 -11.25 6.74
CA GLY A 260 1.92 -10.60 7.52
C GLY A 260 2.48 -11.48 8.64
N GLY A 261 3.77 -11.30 8.95
CA GLY A 261 4.44 -11.91 10.10
C GLY A 261 4.25 -11.17 11.43
N ALA A 262 3.38 -10.15 11.45
CA ALA A 262 3.01 -9.36 12.62
C ALA A 262 1.49 -9.17 12.63
N THR A 263 0.93 -8.68 13.73
CA THR A 263 -0.51 -8.37 13.79
C THR A 263 -0.89 -7.38 12.69
N GLN A 264 -1.87 -7.75 11.87
CA GLN A 264 -2.46 -6.90 10.85
C GLN A 264 -3.81 -6.36 11.34
N THR A 265 -4.15 -5.15 10.94
CA THR A 265 -5.45 -4.54 11.17
C THR A 265 -6.10 -4.20 9.84
N PHE A 266 -7.36 -4.61 9.71
CA PHE A 266 -8.27 -4.07 8.71
C PHE A 266 -9.08 -2.94 9.34
N SER A 267 -9.09 -1.78 8.68
CA SER A 267 -9.94 -0.65 9.03
C SER A 267 -10.60 -0.05 7.79
N SER A 268 -11.86 0.33 7.93
CA SER A 268 -12.68 0.87 6.84
C SER A 268 -13.73 1.81 7.39
N THR A 269 -13.82 2.98 6.78
CA THR A 269 -14.93 3.92 6.97
C THR A 269 -16.04 3.65 5.94
N SER A 270 -17.27 4.11 6.22
CA SER A 270 -18.42 3.93 5.33
C SER A 270 -18.21 4.64 3.97
N PRO A 271 -18.57 4.03 2.83
CA PRO A 271 -19.10 2.66 2.68
C PRO A 271 -18.03 1.60 3.00
N ILE A 272 -18.43 0.50 3.62
CA ILE A 272 -17.50 -0.58 4.00
C ILE A 272 -16.78 -1.16 2.78
N ALA A 273 -15.55 -1.63 2.96
CA ALA A 273 -14.87 -2.38 1.91
C ALA A 273 -15.47 -3.79 1.79
N GLU A 274 -15.79 -4.20 0.56
CA GLU A 274 -16.26 -5.54 0.25
C GLU A 274 -15.21 -6.33 -0.52
N PHE A 275 -14.93 -7.54 -0.09
CA PHE A 275 -14.00 -8.46 -0.70
C PHE A 275 -14.75 -9.53 -1.49
N TYR A 276 -14.25 -9.88 -2.67
CA TYR A 276 -14.74 -11.06 -3.39
C TYR A 276 -14.28 -12.32 -2.66
N ASP A 277 -12.97 -12.55 -2.69
CA ASP A 277 -12.32 -13.53 -1.84
C ASP A 277 -11.40 -12.86 -0.85
N LEU A 278 -11.54 -13.28 0.40
CA LEU A 278 -10.70 -12.86 1.49
C LEU A 278 -9.99 -14.09 2.06
N SER A 279 -8.67 -14.10 1.98
CA SER A 279 -7.84 -15.11 2.64
C SER A 279 -7.05 -14.47 3.78
N ASN A 280 -7.14 -15.07 4.96
CA ASN A 280 -6.25 -14.74 6.07
C ASN A 280 -5.33 -15.93 6.33
N VAL A 281 -4.03 -15.75 6.10
CA VAL A 281 -2.98 -16.71 6.44
C VAL A 281 -2.03 -16.16 7.50
N ASN A 282 -2.36 -15.02 8.10
CA ASN A 282 -1.58 -14.43 9.18
C ASN A 282 -1.73 -15.25 10.47
N THR A 283 -0.62 -15.82 10.94
CA THR A 283 -0.56 -16.68 12.13
C THR A 283 -0.42 -15.89 13.44
N VAL A 284 -0.15 -14.60 13.37
CA VAL A 284 -0.04 -13.68 14.51
C VAL A 284 -1.41 -13.08 14.84
N GLY A 285 -2.16 -12.63 13.82
CA GLY A 285 -3.51 -12.11 13.97
C GLY A 285 -3.90 -11.08 12.92
N LEU A 286 -5.08 -11.25 12.33
CA LEU A 286 -5.80 -10.21 11.60
C LEU A 286 -6.93 -9.65 12.48
N ILE A 287 -6.89 -8.37 12.80
CA ILE A 287 -7.94 -7.66 13.56
C ILE A 287 -8.91 -6.99 12.60
N THR A 288 -10.20 -7.28 12.72
CA THR A 288 -11.26 -6.50 12.07
C THR A 288 -11.67 -5.32 12.96
N ALA A 289 -11.05 -4.16 12.77
CA ALA A 289 -11.34 -2.97 13.58
C ALA A 289 -12.66 -2.31 13.16
N ASN A 290 -13.02 -2.40 11.88
CA ASN A 290 -14.28 -1.92 11.34
C ASN A 290 -14.96 -2.99 10.47
N ASP A 291 -16.20 -2.71 10.12
CA ASP A 291 -17.03 -3.59 9.31
C ASP A 291 -16.40 -3.88 7.94
N LEU A 292 -16.45 -5.14 7.53
CA LEU A 292 -16.06 -5.58 6.19
C LEU A 292 -17.09 -6.52 5.58
N GLY A 293 -17.22 -6.48 4.26
CA GLY A 293 -18.04 -7.42 3.50
C GLY A 293 -17.20 -8.52 2.85
N VAL A 294 -17.74 -9.72 2.76
CA VAL A 294 -17.23 -10.81 1.91
C VAL A 294 -18.39 -11.27 1.04
N ILE A 295 -18.18 -11.32 -0.27
CA ILE A 295 -19.25 -11.61 -1.24
C ILE A 295 -19.13 -12.98 -1.91
N ARG A 296 -17.95 -13.63 -1.86
CA ARG A 296 -17.77 -15.01 -2.36
C ARG A 296 -17.19 -15.94 -1.31
N LYS A 297 -15.97 -15.72 -0.82
CA LYS A 297 -15.31 -16.66 0.09
C LYS A 297 -14.46 -16.00 1.15
N LEU A 298 -14.65 -16.42 2.40
CA LEU A 298 -13.70 -16.21 3.50
C LEU A 298 -12.91 -17.50 3.72
N SER A 299 -11.58 -17.44 3.71
CA SER A 299 -10.72 -18.62 3.99
C SER A 299 -9.67 -18.31 5.05
N LEU A 300 -9.42 -19.27 5.94
CA LEU A 300 -8.32 -19.22 6.90
C LEU A 300 -7.23 -20.23 6.52
N GLY A 301 -5.97 -19.80 6.58
CA GLY A 301 -4.81 -20.69 6.45
C GLY A 301 -4.55 -21.51 7.72
N ASN A 302 -3.63 -22.48 7.62
CA ASN A 302 -3.19 -23.25 8.78
C ASN A 302 -2.60 -22.31 9.85
N SER A 303 -3.02 -22.47 11.10
CA SER A 303 -2.63 -21.63 12.23
C SER A 303 -2.98 -20.14 12.08
N ALA A 304 -3.80 -19.76 11.10
CA ALA A 304 -4.21 -18.37 10.93
C ALA A 304 -5.10 -17.92 12.09
N LYS A 305 -4.94 -16.67 12.50
CA LYS A 305 -5.70 -16.06 13.60
C LYS A 305 -6.55 -14.91 13.07
N LEU A 306 -7.85 -14.98 13.28
CA LEU A 306 -8.81 -13.94 12.96
C LEU A 306 -9.42 -13.40 14.26
N ASN A 307 -9.20 -12.13 14.55
CA ASN A 307 -9.66 -11.45 15.75
C ASN A 307 -10.78 -10.49 15.37
N LEU A 308 -12.01 -10.84 15.76
CA LEU A 308 -13.18 -9.97 15.64
C LEU A 308 -13.10 -8.89 16.74
N GLY A 309 -12.47 -7.77 16.37
CA GLY A 309 -12.26 -6.62 17.24
C GLY A 309 -13.53 -5.78 17.37
N GLY A 310 -13.53 -4.60 16.75
CA GLY A 310 -14.69 -3.70 16.76
C GLY A 310 -15.68 -3.94 15.62
N GLY A 311 -15.20 -4.50 14.49
CA GLY A 311 -15.94 -4.60 13.25
C GLY A 311 -16.59 -5.96 13.00
N ASN A 312 -17.77 -5.92 12.38
CA ASN A 312 -18.48 -7.10 11.91
C ASN A 312 -17.92 -7.60 10.57
N ILE A 313 -17.99 -8.92 10.36
CA ILE A 313 -17.78 -9.54 9.04
C ILE A 313 -19.14 -9.90 8.46
N TYR A 314 -19.53 -9.20 7.40
CA TYR A 314 -20.75 -9.45 6.64
C TYR A 314 -20.49 -10.52 5.58
N LEU A 315 -21.06 -11.70 5.74
CA LEU A 315 -21.13 -12.73 4.70
C LEU A 315 -22.36 -12.42 3.83
N ARG A 316 -22.12 -11.81 2.67
CA ARG A 316 -23.18 -11.29 1.79
C ARG A 316 -23.80 -12.40 0.95
N SER A 317 -25.12 -12.42 0.88
CA SER A 317 -25.86 -13.13 -0.16
C SER A 317 -26.58 -12.11 -1.03
N ARG A 318 -26.48 -12.28 -2.35
CA ARG A 318 -27.02 -11.39 -3.38
C ARG A 318 -27.59 -12.22 -4.52
N PHE A 319 -28.29 -11.58 -5.46
CA PHE A 319 -28.81 -12.23 -6.66
C PHE A 319 -27.74 -13.04 -7.42
N GLY A 320 -26.52 -12.52 -7.50
CA GLY A 320 -25.40 -13.15 -8.22
C GLY A 320 -24.62 -14.19 -7.43
N GLY A 321 -24.95 -14.46 -6.16
CA GLY A 321 -24.23 -15.46 -5.36
C GLY A 321 -24.29 -15.25 -3.86
N THR A 322 -23.83 -16.27 -3.13
CA THR A 322 -23.81 -16.31 -1.67
C THR A 322 -22.38 -16.54 -1.18
N ALA A 323 -21.94 -15.68 -0.26
CA ALA A 323 -20.68 -15.85 0.43
C ALA A 323 -20.66 -17.14 1.25
N ASN A 324 -19.53 -17.83 1.25
CA ASN A 324 -19.28 -18.98 2.11
C ASN A 324 -18.00 -18.81 2.93
N VAL A 325 -17.92 -19.55 4.03
CA VAL A 325 -16.67 -19.74 4.78
C VAL A 325 -16.07 -21.05 4.31
N GLY A 326 -14.81 -21.02 3.90
CA GLY A 326 -14.06 -22.24 3.57
C GLY A 326 -13.88 -23.13 4.79
N ILE A 327 -13.44 -24.38 4.56
CA ILE A 327 -13.09 -25.30 5.64
C ILE A 327 -12.07 -24.61 6.56
N LEU A 328 -12.38 -24.58 7.85
CA LEU A 328 -11.48 -24.05 8.87
C LEU A 328 -10.43 -25.11 9.19
N PRO A 329 -9.13 -24.84 8.98
CA PRO A 329 -8.08 -25.76 9.44
C PRO A 329 -8.15 -25.95 10.95
N ALA A 330 -7.85 -27.17 11.43
CA ALA A 330 -7.96 -27.51 12.85
C ALA A 330 -7.14 -26.60 13.78
N SER A 331 -6.05 -26.01 13.28
CA SER A 331 -5.15 -25.10 13.98
C SER A 331 -5.53 -23.62 13.84
N SER A 332 -6.47 -23.28 12.96
CA SER A 332 -6.93 -21.89 12.78
C SER A 332 -7.77 -21.44 13.98
N GLN A 333 -7.71 -20.16 14.31
CA GLN A 333 -8.42 -19.59 15.45
C GLN A 333 -9.24 -18.39 15.03
N ILE A 334 -10.48 -18.34 15.52
CA ILE A 334 -11.36 -17.18 15.45
C ILE A 334 -11.62 -16.73 16.89
N SER A 335 -11.23 -15.50 17.20
CA SER A 335 -11.38 -14.93 18.54
C SER A 335 -12.35 -13.75 18.51
N TYR A 336 -13.28 -13.72 19.45
CA TYR A 336 -14.22 -12.62 19.65
C TYR A 336 -13.71 -11.71 20.77
N SER A 337 -12.60 -11.02 20.51
CA SER A 337 -11.93 -10.19 21.51
C SER A 337 -12.61 -8.84 21.74
N GLY A 338 -13.56 -8.43 20.87
CA GLY A 338 -14.37 -7.22 21.04
C GLY A 338 -15.84 -7.40 20.67
N SER A 339 -16.47 -6.31 20.21
CA SER A 339 -17.89 -6.28 19.82
C SER A 339 -18.18 -6.87 18.44
N GLY A 340 -17.16 -7.14 17.62
CA GLY A 340 -17.31 -7.66 16.27
C GLY A 340 -17.97 -9.04 16.23
N ARG A 341 -18.84 -9.27 15.26
CA ARG A 341 -19.55 -10.54 15.02
C ARG A 341 -19.51 -10.93 13.54
N PHE A 342 -19.84 -12.18 13.25
CA PHE A 342 -20.28 -12.54 11.91
C PHE A 342 -21.74 -12.12 11.73
N VAL A 343 -22.03 -11.48 10.60
CA VAL A 343 -23.39 -11.17 10.16
C VAL A 343 -23.60 -11.92 8.86
N VAL A 344 -24.56 -12.84 8.86
CA VAL A 344 -24.93 -13.60 7.66
C VAL A 344 -26.13 -12.92 7.03
N GLU A 345 -25.98 -12.51 5.78
CA GLU A 345 -27.08 -11.97 5.00
C GLU A 345 -27.58 -13.04 4.03
N ARG A 346 -28.90 -13.05 3.82
CA ARG A 346 -29.56 -13.96 2.88
C ARG A 346 -30.32 -13.15 1.85
N PHE A 347 -30.03 -13.38 0.58
CA PHE A 347 -30.84 -12.85 -0.50
C PHE A 347 -32.07 -13.73 -0.71
N ILE A 348 -33.25 -13.12 -0.67
CA ILE A 348 -34.53 -13.79 -0.87
C ILE A 348 -35.20 -13.08 -2.05
N ASN A 349 -35.31 -13.77 -3.18
CA ASN A 349 -35.81 -13.20 -4.45
C ASN A 349 -37.28 -13.54 -4.75
N TYR A 350 -37.96 -14.23 -3.85
CA TYR A 350 -39.30 -14.76 -4.12
C TYR A 350 -40.35 -13.96 -3.37
N TYR A 351 -41.35 -13.47 -4.10
CA TYR A 351 -42.55 -12.88 -3.53
C TYR A 351 -43.51 -14.01 -3.09
N GLN A 352 -44.13 -13.87 -1.92
CA GLN A 352 -45.24 -14.71 -1.43
C GLN A 352 -44.92 -16.17 -1.05
N ASN A 353 -43.69 -16.49 -0.63
CA ASN A 353 -43.35 -17.81 -0.08
C ASN A 353 -42.96 -17.73 1.40
N TRP A 354 -43.43 -18.68 2.20
CA TRP A 354 -42.94 -18.90 3.56
C TRP A 354 -41.52 -19.45 3.51
N ASN A 355 -40.57 -18.70 4.03
CA ASN A 355 -39.17 -19.12 4.11
C ASN A 355 -38.76 -19.27 5.56
N LEU A 356 -38.28 -20.45 5.91
CA LEU A 356 -37.61 -20.64 7.18
C LEU A 356 -36.21 -20.03 7.12
N LEU A 357 -35.97 -19.02 7.97
CA LEU A 357 -34.78 -18.16 7.90
C LEU A 357 -33.62 -18.74 8.71
N SER A 358 -33.88 -19.11 9.95
CA SER A 358 -32.98 -19.82 10.87
C SER A 358 -33.76 -20.21 12.13
N ALA A 359 -33.20 -21.11 12.94
CA ALA A 359 -33.45 -21.10 14.38
C ALA A 359 -32.11 -21.27 15.09
N PRO A 360 -31.95 -20.57 16.23
CA PRO A 360 -30.82 -20.76 17.09
C PRO A 360 -30.82 -22.21 17.61
N ILE A 361 -29.72 -22.92 17.38
CA ILE A 361 -29.42 -24.18 18.06
C ILE A 361 -28.39 -23.90 19.14
N ARG A 362 -28.71 -24.25 20.38
CA ARG A 362 -27.79 -24.10 21.53
C ARG A 362 -26.80 -25.26 21.62
N ASP A 363 -27.22 -26.42 21.12
CA ASP A 363 -26.50 -27.68 21.24
C ASP A 363 -26.19 -28.23 19.83
N ALA A 364 -25.23 -29.14 19.71
CA ALA A 364 -24.86 -29.78 18.44
C ALA A 364 -25.91 -30.82 18.01
N VAL A 365 -27.12 -30.35 17.70
CA VAL A 365 -28.26 -31.17 17.25
C VAL A 365 -28.48 -31.01 15.76
N LYS A 366 -28.82 -32.10 15.06
CA LYS A 366 -29.19 -32.04 13.64
C LYS A 366 -30.54 -31.34 13.51
N VAL A 367 -30.81 -30.71 12.35
CA VAL A 367 -32.12 -30.12 12.05
C VAL A 367 -33.25 -31.14 12.24
N ARG A 368 -33.02 -32.40 11.83
CA ARG A 368 -33.96 -33.50 12.06
C ARG A 368 -34.31 -33.66 13.54
N ASP A 369 -33.30 -33.71 14.41
CA ASP A 369 -33.50 -34.00 15.83
C ASP A 369 -34.10 -32.81 16.58
N SER A 370 -33.78 -31.58 16.15
CA SER A 370 -34.26 -30.37 16.81
C SER A 370 -35.60 -29.86 16.31
N TRP A 371 -35.88 -29.92 15.00
CA TRP A 371 -37.05 -29.25 14.40
C TRP A 371 -38.08 -30.21 13.85
N GLN A 372 -37.63 -31.36 13.32
CA GLN A 372 -38.55 -32.42 12.90
C GLN A 372 -38.88 -33.34 14.07
N GLU A 373 -38.40 -33.04 15.29
CA GLU A 373 -38.54 -33.90 16.47
C GLU A 373 -38.12 -35.36 16.16
N SER A 374 -37.02 -35.54 15.42
CA SER A 374 -36.54 -36.83 14.91
C SER A 374 -37.45 -37.53 13.89
N GLY A 375 -38.49 -36.85 13.42
CA GLY A 375 -39.59 -37.39 12.62
C GLY A 375 -40.79 -37.85 13.47
N SER A 376 -40.90 -37.40 14.72
CA SER A 376 -42.03 -37.72 15.60
C SER A 376 -43.31 -37.05 15.10
N THR A 377 -44.35 -37.84 14.90
CA THR A 377 -45.71 -37.38 14.55
C THR A 377 -46.61 -37.22 15.78
N GLY A 378 -46.04 -37.30 16.99
CA GLY A 378 -46.78 -37.33 18.23
C GLY A 378 -46.13 -36.47 19.29
N SER A 379 -46.53 -35.20 19.37
CA SER A 379 -46.36 -34.43 20.60
C SER A 379 -47.65 -33.69 20.95
N ASN A 380 -48.24 -34.08 22.08
CA ASN A 380 -49.38 -33.40 22.68
C ASN A 380 -48.93 -31.99 23.10
N GLY A 381 -49.55 -30.96 22.51
CA GLY A 381 -49.51 -29.59 23.04
C GLY A 381 -48.31 -28.71 22.67
N ARG A 382 -47.60 -28.95 21.55
CA ARG A 382 -46.44 -28.11 21.13
C ARG A 382 -46.62 -27.32 19.83
N GLY A 383 -47.83 -27.18 19.31
CA GLY A 383 -48.11 -26.32 18.14
C GLY A 383 -47.86 -27.02 16.80
N THR A 384 -47.65 -26.24 15.74
CA THR A 384 -47.50 -26.74 14.36
C THR A 384 -46.14 -27.43 14.15
N GLN A 385 -46.16 -28.70 13.77
CA GLN A 385 -44.95 -29.49 13.48
C GLN A 385 -44.52 -29.37 12.00
N VAL A 386 -43.21 -29.38 11.76
CA VAL A 386 -42.64 -29.54 10.42
C VAL A 386 -42.38 -31.03 10.17
N THR A 387 -43.40 -31.74 9.69
CA THR A 387 -43.29 -33.18 9.42
C THR A 387 -42.66 -33.41 8.04
N GLY A 388 -41.67 -34.30 7.98
CA GLY A 388 -41.07 -34.73 6.71
C GLY A 388 -42.07 -35.47 5.81
N PRO A 389 -41.68 -35.91 4.60
CA PRO A 389 -42.60 -36.31 3.51
C PRO A 389 -43.43 -37.58 3.75
N GLY A 390 -43.56 -38.06 5.00
CA GLY A 390 -44.31 -39.26 5.39
C GLY A 390 -45.62 -39.01 6.15
N GLY A 391 -46.02 -37.77 6.43
CA GLY A 391 -47.30 -37.49 7.07
C GLY A 391 -47.72 -36.02 6.94
N GLY A 392 -48.92 -35.78 6.39
CA GLY A 392 -49.64 -34.49 6.30
C GLY A 392 -48.80 -33.31 5.80
N ASN A 393 -48.88 -33.00 4.49
CA ASN A 393 -48.48 -31.80 3.75
C ASN A 393 -47.41 -30.82 4.32
N GLY A 394 -46.46 -31.28 5.13
CA GLY A 394 -45.23 -30.61 5.53
C GLY A 394 -45.33 -29.47 6.55
N LEU A 395 -46.53 -28.95 6.83
CA LEU A 395 -46.75 -27.81 7.76
C LEU A 395 -48.13 -27.77 8.42
N ASP A 396 -49.01 -28.75 8.19
CA ASP A 396 -50.42 -28.67 8.59
C ASP A 396 -50.81 -29.65 9.68
N GLN A 397 -49.89 -30.42 10.26
CA GLN A 397 -50.24 -31.29 11.37
C GLN A 397 -50.38 -30.48 12.67
N HIS A 398 -51.64 -30.26 13.06
CA HIS A 398 -52.00 -29.63 14.34
C HIS A 398 -51.94 -30.68 15.46
N SER A 399 -51.26 -30.35 16.56
CA SER A 399 -51.40 -31.13 17.79
C SER A 399 -52.85 -30.99 18.29
N VAL A 400 -53.56 -32.10 18.50
CA VAL A 400 -54.85 -32.11 19.22
C VAL A 400 -54.61 -31.80 20.69
#